data_AF-A0A9X9Z351-F1
#
_entry.id   AF-A0A9X9Z351-F1
#
_cell.length_a   1.000
_cell.length_b   1.000
_cell.length_c   1.000
_cell.angle_alpha   90.00
_cell.angle_beta   90.00
_cell.angle_gamma   90.00
#
_symmetry.space_group_name_H-M   'P 1'
#
loop_
_entity.id
_entity.type
_entity.pdbx_description
1 polymer ?
#
loop_
_entity_poly.entity_id
_entity_poly.type
_entity_poly.pdbx_seq_one_letter_code
_entity_poly.pdbx_strand_id
1 'polypeptide(L)'
;MPQVEFIKTLGVEARLRQTVTEAVATLATVRRLAEISARASYLTIAWGNRLGTPSVKDKQSVLDDIDAQLSDLKVTPEERSVIVKPWVGMIRADFFFLYSRVVREFAALKASDLTAKIHATQSREATDASMAHSDLITPWSEQTNKFGAMERLETKSLSSVIDEYMPAEGGWLTDKELSAFQAFKGELVRLNDDCAKKGGYTAEAANYYDQYAERQNDKEKAKQLWEASR
;
A
#
# COMPACT_ATOMS: atom_id res chain seq x y z
N MET A 1 66.18 10.50 29.45
CA MET A 1 64.78 10.43 29.91
C MET A 1 63.88 9.76 28.86
N PRO A 2 63.95 8.43 28.66
CA PRO A 2 63.10 7.72 27.68
C PRO A 2 61.82 7.12 28.29
N GLN A 3 61.84 6.80 29.59
CA GLN A 3 60.74 6.12 30.27
C GLN A 3 59.50 7.00 30.48
N VAL A 4 59.68 8.33 30.58
CA VAL A 4 58.60 9.29 30.77
C VAL A 4 57.80 9.53 29.47
N GLU A 5 58.47 9.49 28.32
CA GLU A 5 57.81 9.59 27.01
C GLU A 5 57.00 8.34 26.68
N PHE A 6 57.50 7.16 27.05
CA PHE A 6 56.81 5.88 26.85
C PHE A 6 55.51 5.76 27.68
N ILE A 7 55.55 6.23 28.93
CA ILE A 7 54.34 6.26 29.80
C ILE A 7 53.30 7.26 29.27
N LYS A 8 53.74 8.42 28.74
CA LYS A 8 52.84 9.39 28.12
C LYS A 8 52.17 8.85 26.85
N THR A 9 52.91 8.16 25.99
CA THR A 9 52.36 7.55 24.76
C THR A 9 51.36 6.44 25.07
N LEU A 10 51.67 5.55 26.02
CA LEU A 10 50.73 4.53 26.52
C LEU A 10 49.46 5.14 27.13
N GLY A 11 49.59 6.22 27.91
CA GLY A 11 48.45 6.93 28.48
C GLY A 11 47.56 7.61 27.43
N VAL A 12 48.15 8.11 26.34
CA VAL A 12 47.43 8.68 25.19
C VAL A 12 46.71 7.58 24.41
N GLU A 13 47.37 6.45 24.14
CA GLU A 13 46.72 5.29 23.49
C GLU A 13 45.59 4.70 24.32
N ALA A 14 45.76 4.59 25.65
CA ALA A 14 44.72 4.09 26.54
C ALA A 14 43.49 5.01 26.56
N ARG A 15 43.69 6.33 26.63
CA ARG A 15 42.61 7.31 26.52
C ARG A 15 41.92 7.25 25.16
N LEU A 16 42.68 7.15 24.06
CA LEU A 16 42.13 7.01 22.72
C LEU A 16 41.26 5.75 22.60
N ARG A 17 41.75 4.60 23.09
CA ARG A 17 40.98 3.35 23.08
C ARG A 17 39.70 3.46 23.92
N GLN A 18 39.78 4.09 25.08
CA GLN A 18 38.61 4.31 25.93
C GLN A 18 37.59 5.24 25.26
N THR A 19 38.03 6.39 24.73
CA THR A 19 37.16 7.33 24.00
C THR A 19 36.53 6.67 22.76
N VAL A 20 37.28 5.86 22.02
CA VAL A 20 36.74 5.08 20.89
C VAL A 20 35.68 4.08 21.38
N THR A 21 35.92 3.40 22.49
CA THR A 21 34.96 2.44 23.06
C THR A 21 33.67 3.12 23.52
N GLU A 22 33.78 4.25 24.23
CA GLU A 22 32.65 5.07 24.68
C GLU A 22 31.87 5.66 23.48
N ALA A 23 32.58 6.12 22.44
CA ALA A 23 31.96 6.59 21.21
C ALA A 23 31.21 5.47 20.47
N VAL A 24 31.77 4.26 20.39
CA VAL A 24 31.10 3.09 19.79
C VAL A 24 29.85 2.70 20.57
N ALA A 25 29.91 2.67 21.91
CA ALA A 25 28.75 2.36 22.74
C ALA A 25 27.65 3.43 22.64
N THR A 26 28.04 4.71 22.58
CA THR A 26 27.13 5.84 22.36
C THR A 26 26.47 5.75 20.98
N LEU A 27 27.26 5.49 19.93
CA LEU A 27 26.76 5.31 18.57
C LEU A 27 25.77 4.14 18.48
N ALA A 28 26.05 3.02 19.14
CA ALA A 28 25.13 1.88 19.20
C ALA A 28 23.80 2.23 19.90
N THR A 29 23.85 3.06 20.95
CA THR A 29 22.65 3.53 21.66
C THR A 29 21.84 4.51 20.80
N VAL A 30 22.51 5.44 20.12
CA VAL A 30 21.88 6.38 19.18
C VAL A 30 21.24 5.62 18.01
N ARG A 31 21.91 4.62 17.44
CA ARG A 31 21.36 3.75 16.40
C ARG A 31 20.10 3.05 16.86
N ARG A 32 20.09 2.46 18.05
CA ARG A 32 18.93 1.79 18.61
C ARG A 32 17.75 2.75 18.84
N LEU A 33 18.01 3.96 19.32
CA LEU A 33 16.99 5.00 19.49
C LEU A 33 16.42 5.47 18.14
N ALA A 34 17.28 5.66 17.14
CA ALA A 34 16.87 6.01 15.78
C ALA A 34 16.01 4.92 15.15
N GLU A 35 16.36 3.63 15.32
CA GLU A 35 15.54 2.50 14.86
C GLU A 35 14.16 2.46 15.53
N ILE A 36 14.09 2.69 16.84
CA ILE A 36 12.83 2.72 17.59
C ILE A 36 11.97 3.92 17.13
N SER A 37 12.58 5.10 16.99
CA SER A 37 11.91 6.31 16.51
C SER A 37 11.40 6.11 15.07
N ALA A 38 12.22 5.54 14.20
CA ALA A 38 11.85 5.19 12.84
C ALA A 38 10.63 4.26 12.83
N ARG A 39 10.66 3.14 13.59
CA ARG A 39 9.51 2.23 13.71
C ARG A 39 8.26 2.94 14.20
N ALA A 40 8.37 3.79 15.21
CA ALA A 40 7.25 4.57 15.74
C ALA A 40 6.68 5.55 14.70
N SER A 41 7.55 6.21 13.92
CA SER A 41 7.14 7.12 12.84
C SER A 41 6.50 6.38 11.67
N TYR A 42 7.08 5.25 11.23
CA TYR A 42 6.47 4.37 10.22
C TYR A 42 5.09 3.90 10.66
N LEU A 43 4.94 3.45 11.92
CA LEU A 43 3.63 3.07 12.45
C LEU A 43 2.68 4.27 12.48
N THR A 44 3.10 5.41 13.04
CA THR A 44 2.26 6.61 13.14
C THR A 44 1.78 7.10 11.77
N ILE A 45 2.65 7.10 10.77
CA ILE A 45 2.32 7.47 9.39
C ILE A 45 1.42 6.41 8.73
N ALA A 46 1.71 5.12 8.96
CA ALA A 46 0.91 4.01 8.45
C ALA A 46 -0.53 4.04 8.96
N TRP A 47 -0.74 4.40 10.23
CA TRP A 47 -2.06 4.59 10.81
C TRP A 47 -2.68 5.95 10.42
N GLY A 48 -1.86 7.00 10.29
CA GLY A 48 -2.28 8.34 9.89
C GLY A 48 -2.72 8.46 8.43
N ASN A 49 -2.36 7.52 7.56
CA ASN A 49 -2.75 7.48 6.14
C ASN A 49 -4.26 7.50 5.89
N ARG A 50 -5.06 7.18 6.90
CA ARG A 50 -6.52 7.07 6.81
C ARG A 50 -7.29 8.25 7.39
N LEU A 51 -6.60 9.27 7.94
CA LEU A 51 -7.21 10.42 8.63
C LEU A 51 -7.08 11.75 7.86
N GLY A 52 -6.67 11.71 6.60
CA GLY A 52 -6.47 12.90 5.76
C GLY A 52 -5.01 13.35 5.68
N THR A 53 -4.81 14.65 5.40
CA THR A 53 -3.51 15.30 5.22
C THR A 53 -2.51 14.95 6.31
N PRO A 54 -1.20 14.78 6.00
CA PRO A 54 -0.52 15.11 4.73
C PRO A 54 -0.68 14.07 3.59
N SER A 55 -0.28 14.41 2.35
CA SER A 55 -0.34 13.50 1.19
C SER A 55 0.55 12.26 1.38
N VAL A 56 0.30 11.18 0.63
CA VAL A 56 1.19 10.01 0.67
C VAL A 56 2.60 10.38 0.22
N LYS A 57 2.72 11.26 -0.78
CA LYS A 57 4.00 11.80 -1.21
C LYS A 57 4.78 12.48 -0.08
N ASP A 58 4.14 13.38 0.66
CA ASP A 58 4.80 14.12 1.75
C ASP A 58 5.21 13.18 2.88
N LYS A 59 4.33 12.22 3.22
CA LYS A 59 4.62 11.19 4.22
C LYS A 59 5.80 10.33 3.80
N GLN A 60 5.85 9.90 2.54
CA GLN A 60 6.96 9.10 2.03
C GLN A 60 8.28 9.89 2.03
N SER A 61 8.25 11.20 1.80
CA SER A 61 9.46 12.03 1.93
C SER A 61 10.04 11.97 3.34
N VAL A 62 9.21 12.07 4.37
CA VAL A 62 9.66 11.95 5.77
C VAL A 62 10.25 10.56 6.05
N LEU A 63 9.65 9.51 5.48
CA LEU A 63 10.13 8.14 5.62
C LEU A 63 11.45 7.89 4.88
N ASP A 64 11.62 8.51 3.71
CA ASP A 64 12.87 8.46 2.94
C ASP A 64 14.01 9.18 3.72
N ASP A 65 13.72 10.29 4.40
CA ASP A 65 14.69 10.96 5.30
C ASP A 65 15.08 10.07 6.49
N ILE A 66 14.11 9.35 7.06
CA ILE A 66 14.36 8.38 8.14
C ILE A 66 15.23 7.23 7.65
N ASP A 67 14.97 6.67 6.46
CA ASP A 67 15.79 5.60 5.89
C ASP A 67 17.23 6.06 5.63
N ALA A 68 17.40 7.29 5.14
CA ALA A 68 18.71 7.92 4.98
C ALA A 68 19.48 8.01 6.32
N GLN A 69 18.82 8.46 7.38
CA GLN A 69 19.42 8.51 8.73
C GLN A 69 19.81 7.11 9.24
N LEU A 70 18.97 6.10 9.02
CA LEU A 70 19.29 4.71 9.40
C LEU A 70 20.51 4.19 8.61
N SER A 71 20.59 4.51 7.32
CA SER A 71 21.74 4.17 6.48
C SER A 71 23.03 4.85 6.97
N ASP A 72 22.97 6.14 7.34
CA ASP A 72 24.10 6.89 7.90
C ASP A 72 24.60 6.27 9.21
N LEU A 73 23.68 5.75 10.04
CA LEU A 73 23.95 5.00 11.26
C LEU A 73 24.39 3.55 11.03
N LYS A 74 24.63 3.17 9.77
CA LYS A 74 25.10 1.84 9.33
C LYS A 74 24.13 0.70 9.68
N VAL A 75 22.83 1.00 9.80
CA VAL A 75 21.77 -0.02 9.87
C VAL A 75 21.76 -0.76 8.54
N THR A 76 21.84 -2.09 8.56
CA THR A 76 22.00 -2.86 7.31
C THR A 76 20.70 -2.87 6.50
N PRO A 77 20.76 -3.07 5.17
CA PRO A 77 19.55 -3.20 4.34
C PRO A 77 18.57 -4.25 4.87
N GLU A 78 19.08 -5.35 5.43
CA GLU A 78 18.27 -6.43 6.01
C GLU A 78 17.52 -5.94 7.26
N GLU A 79 18.19 -5.22 8.16
CA GLU A 79 17.56 -4.64 9.35
C GLU A 79 16.51 -3.59 8.98
N ARG A 80 16.82 -2.73 8.00
CA ARG A 80 15.86 -1.73 7.49
C ARG A 80 14.64 -2.39 6.85
N SER A 81 14.82 -3.48 6.10
CA SER A 81 13.69 -4.23 5.51
C SER A 81 12.71 -4.74 6.57
N VAL A 82 13.20 -5.16 7.75
CA VAL A 82 12.37 -5.59 8.88
C VAL A 82 11.63 -4.41 9.50
N ILE A 83 12.28 -3.25 9.63
CA ILE A 83 11.68 -2.01 10.16
C ILE A 83 10.51 -1.55 9.28
N VAL A 84 10.68 -1.63 7.96
CA VAL A 84 9.72 -1.09 6.99
C VAL A 84 8.60 -2.08 6.63
N LYS A 85 8.75 -3.36 6.96
CA LYS A 85 7.75 -4.41 6.66
C LYS A 85 6.30 -4.04 7.03
N PRO A 86 5.99 -3.45 8.21
CA PRO A 86 4.62 -3.05 8.54
C PRO A 86 4.06 -1.96 7.61
N TRP A 87 4.91 -1.03 7.19
CA TRP A 87 4.52 0.03 6.25
C TRP A 87 4.20 -0.53 4.87
N VAL A 88 5.06 -1.39 4.33
CA VAL A 88 4.78 -2.11 3.06
C VAL A 88 3.49 -2.93 3.15
N GLY A 89 3.22 -3.54 4.31
CA GLY A 89 1.95 -4.23 4.57
C GLY A 89 0.74 -3.30 4.47
N MET A 90 0.84 -2.07 4.96
CA MET A 90 -0.24 -1.08 4.82
C MET A 90 -0.39 -0.57 3.39
N ILE A 91 0.72 -0.32 2.67
CA ILE A 91 0.66 0.05 1.24
C ILE A 91 -0.10 -1.01 0.44
N ARG A 92 0.15 -2.29 0.72
CA ARG A 92 -0.57 -3.39 0.10
C ARG A 92 -2.08 -3.34 0.39
N ALA A 93 -2.45 -3.06 1.64
CA ALA A 93 -3.84 -2.90 2.04
C ALA A 93 -4.49 -1.70 1.35
N ASP A 94 -3.78 -0.58 1.27
CA ASP A 94 -4.23 0.64 0.60
C ASP A 94 -4.57 0.36 -0.88
N PHE A 95 -3.72 -0.37 -1.61
CA PHE A 95 -4.02 -0.79 -2.99
C PHE A 95 -5.21 -1.75 -3.10
N PHE A 96 -5.36 -2.69 -2.17
CA PHE A 96 -6.53 -3.56 -2.14
C PHE A 96 -7.83 -2.76 -1.89
N PHE A 97 -7.82 -1.81 -0.96
CA PHE A 97 -8.98 -0.99 -0.67
C PHE A 97 -9.32 -0.04 -1.82
N LEU A 98 -8.33 0.46 -2.55
CA LEU A 98 -8.57 1.15 -3.82
C LEU A 98 -9.29 0.24 -4.82
N TYR A 99 -8.77 -0.98 -5.06
CA TYR A 99 -9.40 -1.94 -5.98
C TYR A 99 -10.84 -2.24 -5.61
N SER A 100 -11.09 -2.59 -4.34
CA SER A 100 -12.43 -2.97 -3.87
C SER A 100 -13.44 -1.82 -3.94
N ARG A 101 -13.03 -0.58 -3.67
CA ARG A 101 -13.87 0.61 -3.85
C ARG A 101 -14.25 0.80 -5.32
N VAL A 102 -13.29 0.71 -6.23
CA VAL A 102 -13.53 0.85 -7.68
C VAL A 102 -14.49 -0.23 -8.21
N VAL A 103 -14.34 -1.49 -7.79
CA VAL A 103 -15.27 -2.58 -8.17
C VAL A 103 -16.69 -2.29 -7.68
N ARG A 104 -16.85 -1.81 -6.44
CA ARG A 104 -18.17 -1.47 -5.87
C ARG A 104 -18.81 -0.27 -6.57
N GLU A 105 -18.04 0.76 -6.89
CA GLU A 105 -18.53 1.92 -7.66
C GLU A 105 -18.91 1.51 -9.09
N PHE A 106 -18.15 0.60 -9.71
CA PHE A 106 -18.49 0.05 -11.03
C PHE A 106 -19.82 -0.72 -11.00
N ALA A 107 -20.04 -1.55 -9.97
CA ALA A 107 -21.33 -2.22 -9.76
C ALA A 107 -22.49 -1.22 -9.67
N ALA A 108 -22.29 -0.12 -8.91
CA ALA A 108 -23.30 0.93 -8.79
C ALA A 108 -23.56 1.65 -10.13
N LEU A 109 -22.52 1.93 -10.92
CA LEU A 109 -22.66 2.50 -12.27
C LEU A 109 -23.45 1.58 -13.19
N LYS A 110 -23.14 0.28 -13.18
CA LYS A 110 -23.84 -0.72 -14.00
C LYS A 110 -25.32 -0.85 -13.64
N ALA A 111 -25.63 -0.92 -12.35
CA ALA A 111 -27.01 -0.94 -11.86
C ALA A 111 -27.78 0.34 -12.25
N SER A 112 -27.11 1.49 -12.20
CA SER A 112 -27.69 2.77 -12.63
C SER A 112 -27.97 2.82 -14.13
N ASP A 113 -27.06 2.33 -14.99
CA ASP A 113 -27.26 2.26 -16.45
C ASP A 113 -28.42 1.32 -16.81
N LEU A 114 -28.54 0.17 -16.14
CA LEU A 114 -29.65 -0.76 -16.33
C LEU A 114 -31.00 -0.14 -15.92
N THR A 115 -31.03 0.56 -14.79
CA THR A 115 -32.23 1.29 -14.33
C THR A 115 -32.62 2.39 -15.32
N ALA A 116 -31.65 3.15 -15.83
CA ALA A 116 -31.89 4.18 -16.83
C ALA A 116 -32.45 3.59 -18.13
N LYS A 117 -31.95 2.44 -18.58
CA LYS A 117 -32.48 1.71 -19.75
C LYS A 117 -33.91 1.23 -19.56
N ILE A 118 -34.27 0.75 -18.36
CA ILE A 118 -35.65 0.40 -18.03
C ILE A 118 -36.55 1.63 -18.17
N HIS A 119 -36.17 2.76 -17.57
CA HIS A 119 -36.97 3.98 -17.65
C HIS A 119 -37.09 4.53 -19.08
N ALA A 120 -36.02 4.44 -19.88
CA ALA A 120 -35.99 4.94 -21.25
C ALA A 120 -36.77 4.07 -22.23
N THR A 121 -36.72 2.73 -22.09
CA THR A 121 -37.32 1.80 -23.07
C THR A 121 -38.64 1.21 -22.62
N GLN A 122 -38.90 1.14 -21.31
CA GLN A 122 -40.02 0.42 -20.69
C GLN A 122 -40.17 -1.02 -21.20
N SER A 123 -39.05 -1.63 -21.64
CA SER A 123 -39.05 -2.94 -22.29
C SER A 123 -38.87 -4.07 -21.29
N ARG A 124 -39.49 -5.21 -21.58
CA ARG A 124 -39.29 -6.46 -20.82
C ARG A 124 -37.83 -6.90 -20.84
N GLU A 125 -37.16 -6.74 -21.99
CA GLU A 125 -35.74 -7.07 -22.14
C GLU A 125 -34.85 -6.28 -21.16
N ALA A 126 -35.09 -4.98 -20.98
CA ALA A 126 -34.33 -4.17 -20.02
C ALA A 126 -34.62 -4.59 -18.57
N THR A 127 -35.85 -4.98 -18.25
CA THR A 127 -36.21 -5.52 -16.93
C THR A 127 -35.50 -6.86 -16.67
N ASP A 128 -35.57 -7.78 -17.62
CA ASP A 128 -34.95 -9.11 -17.52
C ASP A 128 -33.42 -8.99 -17.36
N ALA A 129 -32.77 -8.08 -18.09
CA ALA A 129 -31.33 -7.81 -17.95
C ALA A 129 -30.95 -7.25 -16.57
N SER A 130 -31.78 -6.39 -15.99
CA SER A 130 -31.57 -5.85 -14.64
C SER A 130 -31.72 -6.93 -13.57
N MET A 131 -32.74 -7.77 -13.69
CA MET A 131 -32.93 -8.92 -12.81
C MET A 131 -31.76 -9.91 -12.89
N ALA A 132 -31.33 -10.27 -14.11
CA ALA A 132 -30.18 -11.16 -14.30
C ALA A 132 -28.90 -10.60 -13.67
N HIS A 133 -28.65 -9.28 -13.82
CA HIS A 133 -27.53 -8.63 -13.14
C HIS A 133 -27.64 -8.72 -11.61
N SER A 134 -28.83 -8.47 -11.06
CA SER A 134 -29.10 -8.58 -9.61
C SER A 134 -28.86 -10.00 -9.07
N ASP A 135 -29.26 -11.02 -9.82
CA ASP A 135 -29.07 -12.42 -9.46
C ASP A 135 -27.58 -12.80 -9.44
N LEU A 136 -26.81 -12.29 -10.40
CA LEU A 136 -25.37 -12.57 -10.50
C LEU A 136 -24.52 -11.80 -9.48
N ILE A 137 -24.93 -10.58 -9.09
CA ILE A 137 -24.14 -9.75 -8.15
C ILE A 137 -24.42 -10.08 -6.69
N THR A 138 -25.60 -10.63 -6.37
CA THR A 138 -25.99 -10.99 -4.99
C THR A 138 -24.99 -11.94 -4.33
N PRO A 139 -24.64 -13.10 -4.92
CA PRO A 139 -23.68 -14.03 -4.32
C PRO A 139 -22.30 -13.40 -4.08
N TRP A 140 -21.82 -12.61 -5.05
CA TRP A 140 -20.56 -11.89 -4.93
C TRP A 140 -20.59 -10.86 -3.80
N SER A 141 -21.70 -10.14 -3.64
CA SER A 141 -21.87 -9.14 -2.57
C SER A 141 -21.90 -9.78 -1.20
N GLU A 142 -22.59 -10.92 -1.06
CA GLU A 142 -22.62 -11.70 0.19
C GLU A 142 -21.24 -12.22 0.58
N GLN A 143 -20.51 -12.80 -0.39
CA GLN A 143 -19.13 -13.26 -0.19
C GLN A 143 -18.21 -12.11 0.21
N THR A 144 -18.29 -10.98 -0.48
CA THR A 144 -17.33 -9.87 -0.29
C THR A 144 -17.63 -8.99 0.93
N ASN A 145 -18.85 -9.02 1.47
CA ASN A 145 -19.19 -8.30 2.71
C ASN A 145 -18.50 -8.87 3.96
N LYS A 146 -18.08 -10.14 3.93
CA LYS A 146 -17.34 -10.81 5.01
C LYS A 146 -15.92 -11.18 4.60
N PHE A 147 -15.36 -10.47 3.62
CA PHE A 147 -14.16 -10.92 2.93
C PHE A 147 -12.89 -10.98 3.78
N GLY A 148 -12.81 -10.30 4.94
CA GLY A 148 -11.63 -10.37 5.82
C GLY A 148 -10.32 -10.12 5.07
N ALA A 149 -10.21 -8.94 4.44
CA ALA A 149 -9.12 -8.61 3.54
C ALA A 149 -7.78 -8.49 4.26
N MET A 150 -7.78 -7.88 5.46
CA MET A 150 -6.56 -7.63 6.22
C MET A 150 -5.90 -8.94 6.63
N GLU A 151 -6.68 -9.87 7.16
CA GLU A 151 -6.22 -11.21 7.58
C GLU A 151 -5.64 -12.00 6.39
N ARG A 152 -6.22 -11.84 5.20
CA ARG A 152 -5.69 -12.47 3.98
C ARG A 152 -4.39 -11.82 3.51
N LEU A 153 -4.30 -10.50 3.54
CA LEU A 153 -3.11 -9.76 3.09
C LEU A 153 -1.87 -9.99 3.98
N GLU A 154 -2.07 -10.43 5.23
CA GLU A 154 -0.99 -10.89 6.11
C GLU A 154 -0.30 -12.16 5.61
N THR A 155 -1.05 -13.05 4.95
CA THR A 155 -0.58 -14.40 4.58
C THR A 155 -0.50 -14.63 3.07
N LYS A 156 -1.13 -13.78 2.26
CA LYS A 156 -1.21 -13.91 0.80
C LYS A 156 -0.69 -12.66 0.08
N SER A 157 -0.35 -12.84 -1.20
CA SER A 157 0.04 -11.73 -2.09
C SER A 157 -1.17 -10.84 -2.42
N LEU A 158 -0.93 -9.58 -2.80
CA LEU A 158 -1.99 -8.68 -3.26
C LEU A 158 -2.78 -9.31 -4.43
N SER A 159 -2.07 -9.90 -5.39
CA SER A 159 -2.66 -10.55 -6.56
C SER A 159 -3.67 -11.63 -6.15
N SER A 160 -3.27 -12.53 -5.25
CA SER A 160 -4.12 -13.63 -4.77
C SER A 160 -5.35 -13.14 -4.01
N VAL A 161 -5.19 -12.09 -3.19
CA VAL A 161 -6.31 -11.50 -2.45
C VAL A 161 -7.28 -10.80 -3.40
N ILE A 162 -6.79 -10.13 -4.44
CA ILE A 162 -7.64 -9.55 -5.49
C ILE A 162 -8.37 -10.66 -6.26
N ASP A 163 -7.71 -11.78 -6.60
CA ASP A 163 -8.36 -12.90 -7.29
C ASP A 163 -9.52 -13.49 -6.48
N GLU A 164 -9.35 -13.64 -5.17
CA GLU A 164 -10.42 -14.10 -4.28
C GLU A 164 -11.58 -13.11 -4.14
N TYR A 165 -11.30 -11.81 -4.33
CA TYR A 165 -12.30 -10.74 -4.24
C TYR A 165 -13.03 -10.49 -5.56
N MET A 166 -12.37 -10.72 -6.69
CA MET A 166 -12.86 -10.39 -8.02
C MET A 166 -14.07 -11.26 -8.42
N PRO A 167 -15.05 -10.71 -9.16
CA PRO A 167 -16.12 -11.53 -9.74
C PRO A 167 -15.55 -12.65 -10.61
N ALA A 168 -16.10 -13.86 -10.48
CA ALA A 168 -15.69 -15.00 -11.30
C ALA A 168 -16.07 -14.79 -12.77
N GLU A 169 -15.40 -15.51 -13.66
CA GLU A 169 -15.80 -15.63 -15.07
C GLU A 169 -17.23 -16.17 -15.15
N GLY A 170 -18.05 -15.59 -16.03
CA GLY A 170 -19.49 -15.87 -16.08
C GLY A 170 -20.31 -15.27 -14.93
N GLY A 171 -19.68 -14.46 -14.07
CA GLY A 171 -20.35 -13.68 -13.02
C GLY A 171 -21.08 -12.44 -13.57
N TRP A 172 -21.24 -11.42 -12.73
CA TRP A 172 -21.98 -10.20 -13.11
C TRP A 172 -21.21 -9.24 -14.04
N LEU A 173 -19.92 -9.51 -14.27
CA LEU A 173 -19.09 -8.82 -15.24
C LEU A 173 -19.09 -9.57 -16.58
N THR A 174 -19.14 -8.85 -17.69
CA THR A 174 -18.88 -9.41 -19.02
C THR A 174 -17.39 -9.70 -19.20
N ASP A 175 -17.01 -10.51 -20.17
CA ASP A 175 -15.60 -10.84 -20.45
C ASP A 175 -14.74 -9.59 -20.71
N LYS A 176 -15.32 -8.57 -21.36
CA LYS A 176 -14.64 -7.29 -21.64
C LYS A 176 -14.45 -6.47 -20.37
N GLU A 177 -15.47 -6.40 -19.51
CA GLU A 177 -15.37 -5.73 -18.21
C GLU A 177 -14.37 -6.46 -17.29
N LEU A 178 -14.44 -7.79 -17.25
CA LEU A 178 -13.52 -8.63 -16.49
C LEU A 178 -12.07 -8.42 -16.96
N SER A 179 -11.83 -8.35 -18.27
CA SER A 179 -10.51 -8.04 -18.84
C SER A 179 -10.01 -6.66 -18.43
N ALA A 180 -10.89 -5.65 -18.36
CA ALA A 180 -10.52 -4.32 -17.87
C ALA A 180 -10.12 -4.35 -16.38
N PHE A 181 -10.84 -5.12 -15.56
CA PHE A 181 -10.49 -5.33 -14.15
C PHE A 181 -9.18 -6.11 -13.97
N GLN A 182 -8.89 -7.09 -14.84
CA GLN A 182 -7.61 -7.80 -14.84
C GLN A 182 -6.44 -6.87 -15.18
N ALA A 183 -6.61 -5.96 -16.14
CA ALA A 183 -5.60 -4.95 -16.46
C ALA A 183 -5.38 -3.99 -15.28
N PHE A 184 -6.45 -3.53 -14.63
CA PHE A 184 -6.38 -2.69 -13.44
C PHE A 184 -5.70 -3.40 -12.26
N LYS A 185 -6.02 -4.68 -12.03
CA LYS A 185 -5.31 -5.53 -11.07
C LYS A 185 -3.81 -5.57 -11.37
N GLY A 186 -3.43 -5.80 -12.63
CA GLY A 186 -2.03 -5.84 -13.06
C GLY A 186 -1.28 -4.55 -12.74
N GLU A 187 -1.91 -3.40 -12.96
CA GLU A 187 -1.36 -2.08 -12.60
C GLU A 187 -1.09 -1.97 -11.09
N LEU A 188 -2.06 -2.33 -10.25
CA LEU A 188 -1.92 -2.26 -8.79
C LEU A 188 -0.89 -3.24 -8.25
N VAL A 189 -0.84 -4.47 -8.78
CA VAL A 189 0.15 -5.48 -8.38
C VAL A 189 1.56 -5.01 -8.72
N ARG A 190 1.77 -4.44 -9.91
CA ARG A 190 3.07 -3.87 -10.28
C ARG A 190 3.49 -2.75 -9.33
N LEU A 191 2.60 -1.78 -9.08
CA LEU A 191 2.89 -0.67 -8.16
C LEU A 191 3.22 -1.18 -6.76
N ASN A 192 2.45 -2.14 -6.24
CA ASN A 192 2.71 -2.78 -4.95
C ASN A 192 4.09 -3.47 -4.91
N ASP A 193 4.43 -4.23 -5.95
CA ASP A 193 5.70 -4.98 -5.99
C ASP A 193 6.90 -4.02 -6.06
N ASP A 194 6.76 -2.91 -6.78
CA ASP A 194 7.79 -1.87 -6.82
C ASP A 194 7.91 -1.15 -5.46
N CYS A 195 6.79 -0.90 -4.77
CA CYS A 195 6.82 -0.39 -3.40
C CYS A 195 7.47 -1.37 -2.41
N ALA A 196 7.21 -2.67 -2.56
CA ALA A 196 7.79 -3.71 -1.71
C ALA A 196 9.31 -3.81 -1.91
N LYS A 197 9.80 -3.68 -3.15
CA LYS A 197 11.24 -3.62 -3.45
C LYS A 197 11.90 -2.37 -2.87
N LYS A 198 11.23 -1.21 -2.95
CA LYS A 198 11.73 0.04 -2.36
C LYS A 198 11.71 0.00 -0.82
N GLY A 199 10.72 -0.65 -0.23
CA GLY A 199 10.40 -0.47 1.18
C GLY A 199 9.55 0.79 1.41
N GLY A 200 8.58 1.07 0.57
CA GLY A 200 7.75 2.27 0.70
C GLY A 200 7.16 2.68 -0.64
N TYR A 201 6.36 3.75 -0.67
CA TYR A 201 5.82 4.25 -1.93
C TYR A 201 6.94 4.69 -2.87
N THR A 202 6.88 4.23 -4.12
CA THR A 202 7.62 4.88 -5.21
C THR A 202 6.96 6.23 -5.53
N ALA A 203 7.66 7.13 -6.23
CA ALA A 203 7.06 8.40 -6.65
C ALA A 203 5.81 8.19 -7.54
N GLU A 204 5.87 7.19 -8.42
CA GLU A 204 4.75 6.78 -9.26
C GLU A 204 3.57 6.26 -8.42
N ALA A 205 3.84 5.34 -7.49
CA ALA A 205 2.82 4.75 -6.63
C ALA A 205 2.18 5.79 -5.68
N ALA A 206 2.97 6.73 -5.15
CA ALA A 206 2.47 7.82 -4.33
C ALA A 206 1.53 8.72 -5.13
N ASN A 207 1.96 9.17 -6.31
CA ASN A 207 1.13 10.00 -7.19
C ASN A 207 -0.15 9.26 -7.61
N TYR A 208 -0.03 7.99 -7.97
CA TYR A 208 -1.17 7.15 -8.34
C TYR A 208 -2.16 7.04 -7.17
N TYR A 209 -1.68 6.71 -5.98
CA TYR A 209 -2.55 6.57 -4.82
C TYR A 209 -3.17 7.90 -4.41
N ASP A 210 -2.40 8.99 -4.34
CA ASP A 210 -2.92 10.33 -4.02
C ASP A 210 -3.98 10.78 -5.04
N GLN A 211 -3.81 10.45 -6.33
CA GLN A 211 -4.83 10.71 -7.37
C GLN A 211 -6.14 9.98 -7.08
N TYR A 212 -6.13 8.79 -6.46
CA TYR A 212 -7.35 7.99 -6.21
C TYR A 212 -7.68 7.82 -4.72
N ALA A 213 -7.02 8.56 -3.82
CA ALA A 213 -7.21 8.44 -2.38
C ALA A 213 -8.56 9.05 -1.96
N GLU A 214 -9.00 10.12 -2.62
CA GLU A 214 -10.28 10.75 -2.35
C GLU A 214 -11.45 9.91 -2.90
N ARG A 215 -12.53 9.78 -2.12
CA ARG A 215 -13.74 9.00 -2.52
C ARG A 215 -14.36 9.46 -3.84
N GLN A 216 -14.13 10.70 -4.27
CA GLN A 216 -14.61 11.18 -5.57
C GLN A 216 -13.87 10.50 -6.74
N ASN A 217 -12.63 10.09 -6.53
CA ASN A 217 -11.76 9.60 -7.60
C ASN A 217 -11.90 8.09 -7.82
N ASP A 218 -12.40 7.33 -6.82
CA ASP A 218 -12.85 5.94 -7.02
C ASP A 218 -13.93 5.86 -8.11
N LYS A 219 -14.85 6.84 -8.12
CA LYS A 219 -15.91 6.96 -9.12
C LYS A 219 -15.36 7.29 -10.49
N GLU A 220 -14.34 8.13 -10.56
CA GLU A 220 -13.67 8.45 -11.83
C GLU A 220 -12.99 7.22 -12.43
N LYS A 221 -12.23 6.46 -11.62
CA LYS A 221 -11.61 5.22 -12.10
C LYS A 221 -12.66 4.20 -12.53
N ALA A 222 -13.74 4.04 -11.76
CA ALA A 222 -14.85 3.17 -12.14
C ALA A 222 -15.51 3.59 -13.46
N LYS A 223 -15.69 4.90 -13.69
CA LYS A 223 -16.18 5.45 -14.98
C LYS A 223 -15.21 5.18 -16.13
N GLN A 224 -13.90 5.39 -15.92
CA GLN A 224 -12.88 5.10 -16.93
C GLN A 224 -12.92 3.63 -17.34
N LEU A 225 -13.01 2.71 -16.37
CA LEU A 225 -13.16 1.28 -16.65
C LEU A 225 -14.47 0.98 -17.38
N TRP A 226 -15.57 1.62 -16.97
CA TRP A 226 -16.88 1.49 -17.62
C TRP A 226 -16.80 1.90 -19.10
N GLU A 227 -16.26 3.07 -19.39
CA GLU A 227 -16.10 3.59 -20.75
C GLU A 227 -15.17 2.72 -21.60
N ALA A 228 -14.05 2.24 -21.04
CA ALA A 228 -13.15 1.32 -21.75
C ALA A 228 -13.78 -0.06 -22.03
N SER A 229 -14.77 -0.44 -21.21
CA SER A 229 -15.45 -1.73 -21.32
C SER A 229 -16.71 -1.72 -22.21
N ARG A 230 -17.20 -0.55 -22.63
CA ARG A 230 -18.32 -0.41 -23.59
C ARG A 230 -17.87 -0.70 -25.01
#